data_AF-A4YJL4-F1
#
_entry.id   AF-A4YJL4-F1
#
_cell.length_a   1.000
_cell.length_b   1.000
_cell.length_c   1.000
_cell.angle_alpha   90.00
_cell.angle_beta   90.00
_cell.angle_gamma   90.00
#
_symmetry.space_group_name_H-M   'P 1'
#
loop_
_entity.id
_entity.type
_entity.pdbx_description
1 polymer ?
#
loop_
_entity_poly.entity_id
_entity_poly.type
_entity_poly.pdbx_seq_one_letter_code
_entity_poly.pdbx_strand_id
1 'polypeptide(L)'
;MTDPHVGDHEHGEGRPSSGPLTRINAVVARLGMYLSVAGLLVIVTIVFYQVFGRYVLNSSPTWTENLALVLILYVTLIGGAVGVRDAGHIGMDSLLVMLPDSTREKIELVIHVLVALFGVAMAYNGWILGASVGTVKIPNLGLPEVVRYIPLIASGILIVSFSIEHIIALLRGEEVVPSWN
;
A
#
# COMPACT_ATOMS: atom_id res chain seq x y z
N MET A 1 -16.93 0.01 -49.90
CA MET A 1 -16.08 -0.98 -49.20
C MET A 1 -16.19 -0.67 -47.72
N THR A 2 -17.30 -1.13 -47.13
CA THR A 2 -17.72 -0.84 -45.75
C THR A 2 -17.30 -2.02 -44.89
N ASP A 3 -16.44 -1.78 -43.90
CA ASP A 3 -16.21 -2.74 -42.81
C ASP A 3 -17.23 -2.45 -41.68
N PRO A 4 -18.12 -3.39 -41.32
CA PRO A 4 -19.16 -3.18 -40.32
C PRO A 4 -18.85 -3.79 -38.93
N HIS A 5 -17.58 -4.04 -38.57
CA HIS A 5 -17.25 -4.72 -37.29
C HIS A 5 -16.25 -3.99 -36.39
N VAL A 6 -16.48 -2.71 -36.11
CA VAL A 6 -15.98 -2.11 -34.87
C VAL A 6 -17.15 -2.10 -33.90
N GLY A 7 -17.38 -3.25 -33.26
CA GLY A 7 -18.23 -3.31 -32.08
C GLY A 7 -17.52 -2.55 -30.97
N ASP A 8 -18.07 -1.40 -30.66
CA ASP A 8 -17.95 -0.66 -29.42
C ASP A 8 -18.01 -1.65 -28.25
N HIS A 9 -16.83 -2.11 -27.80
CA HIS A 9 -16.67 -2.70 -26.49
C HIS A 9 -16.80 -1.56 -25.48
N GLU A 10 -18.03 -1.08 -25.29
CA GLU A 10 -18.45 -0.37 -24.10
C GLU A 10 -18.17 -1.32 -22.93
N HIS A 11 -16.95 -1.25 -22.38
CA HIS A 11 -16.70 -1.66 -21.00
C HIS A 11 -17.76 -0.93 -20.21
N GLY A 12 -18.77 -1.67 -19.72
CA GLY A 12 -19.81 -1.10 -18.90
C GLY A 12 -19.13 -0.45 -17.71
N GLU A 13 -19.04 0.89 -17.73
CA GLU A 13 -18.53 1.67 -16.61
C GLU A 13 -19.40 1.32 -15.41
N GLY A 14 -18.88 0.44 -14.55
CA GLY A 14 -19.54 0.07 -13.31
C GLY A 14 -19.86 1.35 -12.54
N ARG A 15 -21.01 1.40 -11.87
CA ARG A 15 -21.39 2.60 -11.12
C ARG A 15 -20.28 2.90 -10.11
N PRO A 16 -19.74 4.13 -10.04
CA PRO A 16 -18.67 4.44 -9.10
C PRO A 16 -19.16 4.21 -7.68
N SER A 17 -18.43 3.40 -6.90
CA SER A 17 -18.79 3.14 -5.52
C SER A 17 -18.79 4.44 -4.71
N SER A 18 -19.95 4.88 -4.24
CA SER A 18 -20.12 6.17 -3.55
C SER A 18 -20.31 6.04 -2.04
N GLY A 19 -19.94 4.89 -1.48
CA GLY A 19 -20.12 4.58 -0.06
C GLY A 19 -19.29 5.49 0.87
N PRO A 20 -19.72 5.69 2.13
CA PRO A 20 -18.94 6.45 3.11
C PRO A 20 -17.56 5.81 3.39
N LEU A 21 -17.48 4.48 3.33
CA LEU A 21 -16.22 3.73 3.48
C LEU A 21 -15.23 4.04 2.34
N THR A 22 -15.73 4.08 1.10
CA THR A 22 -14.92 4.42 -0.08
C THR A 22 -14.31 5.81 0.05
N ARG A 23 -15.08 6.79 0.54
CA ARG A 23 -14.58 8.16 0.74
C ARG A 23 -13.50 8.24 1.82
N ILE A 24 -13.71 7.56 2.96
CA ILE A 24 -12.73 7.54 4.06
C ILE A 24 -11.44 6.88 3.57
N ASN A 25 -11.55 5.71 2.95
CA ASN A 25 -10.41 4.98 2.42
C ASN A 25 -9.69 5.78 1.32
N ALA A 26 -10.40 6.55 0.50
CA ALA A 26 -9.81 7.44 -0.50
C ALA A 26 -8.96 8.54 0.12
N VAL A 27 -9.47 9.21 1.15
CA VAL A 27 -8.71 10.25 1.85
C VAL A 27 -7.49 9.64 2.53
N VAL A 28 -7.66 8.52 3.21
CA VAL A 28 -6.57 7.81 3.89
C VAL A 28 -5.50 7.37 2.89
N ALA A 29 -5.89 6.84 1.74
CA ALA A 29 -4.98 6.44 0.69
C ALA A 29 -4.20 7.63 0.11
N ARG A 30 -4.89 8.74 -0.16
CA ARG A 30 -4.27 9.97 -0.67
C ARG A 30 -3.28 10.57 0.34
N LEU A 31 -3.64 10.60 1.63
CA LEU A 31 -2.72 11.01 2.69
C LEU A 31 -1.51 10.07 2.80
N GLY A 32 -1.74 8.76 2.72
CA GLY A 32 -0.69 7.75 2.70
C GLY A 32 0.28 7.94 1.52
N MET A 33 -0.22 8.27 0.34
CA MET A 33 0.59 8.58 -0.84
C MET A 33 1.47 9.80 -0.60
N TYR A 34 0.91 10.91 -0.12
CA TYR A 34 1.68 12.12 0.18
C TYR A 34 2.76 11.87 1.26
N LEU A 35 2.41 11.11 2.30
CA LEU A 35 3.34 10.74 3.35
C LEU A 35 4.50 9.90 2.81
N SER A 36 4.21 8.91 1.95
CA SER A 36 5.23 8.06 1.33
C SER A 36 6.17 8.86 0.41
N VAL A 37 5.63 9.77 -0.39
CA VAL A 37 6.45 10.66 -1.26
C VAL A 37 7.34 11.57 -0.41
N ALA A 38 6.78 12.22 0.61
CA ALA A 38 7.55 13.07 1.52
C ALA A 38 8.64 12.26 2.25
N GLY A 39 8.30 11.07 2.76
CA GLY A 39 9.25 10.18 3.43
C GLY A 39 10.38 9.73 2.50
N LEU A 40 10.09 9.46 1.22
CA LEU A 40 11.10 9.10 0.23
C LEU A 40 12.11 10.24 0.01
N LEU A 41 11.63 11.49 -0.12
CA LEU A 41 12.50 12.66 -0.26
C LEU A 41 13.39 12.86 0.97
N VAL A 42 12.85 12.60 2.17
CA VAL A 42 13.62 12.66 3.41
C VAL A 42 14.71 11.58 3.43
N ILE A 43 14.40 10.33 3.04
CA ILE A 43 15.39 9.25 2.93
C ILE A 43 16.51 9.65 1.97
N VAL A 44 16.18 10.17 0.79
CA VAL A 44 17.16 10.60 -0.22
C VAL A 44 18.09 11.67 0.37
N THR A 45 17.54 12.65 1.08
CA THR A 45 18.32 13.73 1.71
C THR A 45 19.25 13.22 2.81
N ILE A 46 18.75 12.31 3.66
CA ILE A 46 19.50 11.68 4.74
C ILE A 46 20.65 10.83 4.20
N VAL A 47 20.40 10.00 3.19
CA VAL A 47 21.43 9.17 2.55
C VAL A 47 22.45 10.03 1.84
N PHE A 48 22.02 11.09 1.15
CA PHE A 48 22.93 12.05 0.54
C PHE A 48 23.85 12.70 1.58
N TYR A 49 23.30 13.13 2.71
CA TYR A 49 24.06 13.67 3.83
C TYR A 49 25.06 12.65 4.41
N GLN A 50 24.65 11.38 4.53
CA GLN A 50 25.53 10.29 4.98
C GLN A 50 26.75 10.14 4.06
N VAL A 51 26.51 10.09 2.75
CA VAL A 51 27.54 9.95 1.71
C VAL A 51 28.46 11.17 1.75
N PHE A 52 27.90 12.39 1.79
CA PHE A 52 28.68 13.62 1.88
C PHE A 52 29.55 13.66 3.15
N GLY A 53 29.00 13.32 4.32
CA GLY A 53 29.76 13.28 5.57
C GLY A 53 30.90 12.27 5.53
N ARG A 54 30.67 11.11 4.91
CA ARG A 54 31.69 10.07 4.77
C ARG A 54 32.83 10.48 3.84
N TYR A 55 32.53 11.06 2.68
CA TYR A 55 33.54 11.32 1.65
C TYR A 55 34.15 12.72 1.70
N VAL A 56 33.43 13.72 2.25
CA VAL A 56 33.88 15.11 2.30
C VAL A 56 34.34 15.50 3.70
N LEU A 57 33.55 15.16 4.73
CA LEU A 57 33.84 15.54 6.12
C LEU A 57 34.67 14.50 6.87
N ASN A 58 35.00 13.38 6.23
CA ASN A 58 35.71 12.23 6.79
C ASN A 58 35.12 11.75 8.14
N SER A 59 33.84 12.03 8.37
CA SER A 59 33.09 11.74 9.59
C SER A 59 31.63 11.43 9.22
N SER A 60 31.31 10.14 9.20
CA SER A 60 29.96 9.66 8.88
C SER A 60 29.11 9.57 10.16
N PRO A 61 27.95 10.25 10.24
CA PRO A 61 27.05 10.05 11.35
C PRO A 61 26.46 8.63 11.33
N THR A 62 26.53 7.93 12.46
CA THR A 62 26.13 6.50 12.60
C THR A 62 24.62 6.31 12.80
N TRP A 63 23.88 7.37 13.16
CA TRP A 63 22.43 7.32 13.33
C TRP A 63 21.67 7.32 12.00
N THR A 64 22.29 7.84 10.94
CA THR A 64 21.67 8.11 9.63
C THR A 64 21.24 6.83 8.94
N GLU A 65 22.02 5.76 9.05
CA GLU A 65 21.69 4.43 8.54
C GLU A 65 20.43 3.85 9.20
N ASN A 66 20.40 3.83 10.53
CA ASN A 66 19.26 3.30 11.28
C ASN A 66 17.98 4.12 11.05
N LEU A 67 18.10 5.45 10.91
CA LEU A 67 16.94 6.30 10.62
C LEU A 67 16.42 6.05 9.20
N ALA A 68 17.30 5.92 8.20
CA ALA A 68 16.90 5.60 6.83
C ALA A 68 16.15 4.26 6.76
N LEU A 69 16.62 3.24 7.50
CA LEU A 69 15.96 1.94 7.60
C LEU A 69 14.59 2.02 8.30
N VAL A 70 14.42 2.89 9.30
CA VAL A 70 13.07 3.10 9.87
C VAL A 70 12.18 3.78 8.83
N LEU A 71 12.63 4.86 8.20
CA LEU A 71 11.82 5.61 7.25
C LEU A 71 11.42 4.78 6.03
N ILE A 72 12.31 3.95 5.50
CA ILE A 72 11.99 3.10 4.34
C ILE A 72 10.87 2.11 4.68
N LEU A 73 10.80 1.58 5.92
CA LEU A 73 9.67 0.75 6.35
C LEU A 73 8.35 1.52 6.32
N TYR A 74 8.32 2.77 6.81
CA TYR A 74 7.12 3.60 6.75
C TYR A 74 6.67 3.86 5.31
N VAL A 75 7.60 4.27 4.44
CA VAL A 75 7.29 4.58 3.03
C VAL A 75 6.83 3.35 2.27
N THR A 76 7.55 2.23 2.39
CA THR A 76 7.25 1.01 1.63
C THR A 76 5.97 0.32 2.09
N LEU A 77 5.72 0.26 3.40
CA LEU A 77 4.53 -0.42 3.93
C LEU A 77 3.27 0.41 3.73
N ILE A 78 3.33 1.73 3.95
CA ILE A 78 2.18 2.62 3.69
C ILE A 78 1.95 2.75 2.19
N GLY A 79 3.01 2.98 1.39
CA GLY A 79 2.93 3.02 -0.06
C GLY A 79 2.41 1.72 -0.67
N GLY A 80 2.84 0.57 -0.14
CA GLY A 80 2.32 -0.74 -0.54
C GLY A 80 0.85 -0.92 -0.22
N ALA A 81 0.39 -0.50 0.96
CA ALA A 81 -1.03 -0.54 1.32
C ALA A 81 -1.89 0.32 0.38
N VAL A 82 -1.44 1.53 0.05
CA VAL A 82 -2.09 2.38 -0.96
C VAL A 82 -2.09 1.70 -2.33
N GLY A 83 -0.96 1.10 -2.72
CA GLY A 83 -0.85 0.33 -3.95
C GLY A 83 -1.84 -0.83 -4.03
N VAL A 84 -2.12 -1.53 -2.93
CA VAL A 84 -3.15 -2.59 -2.88
C VAL A 84 -4.54 -2.05 -3.19
N ARG A 85 -4.86 -0.83 -2.74
CA ARG A 85 -6.14 -0.18 -3.07
C ARG A 85 -6.24 0.18 -4.54
N ASP A 86 -5.16 0.64 -5.14
CA ASP A 86 -5.16 1.07 -6.54
C ASP A 86 -4.90 -0.10 -7.52
N ALA A 87 -4.36 -1.24 -7.03
CA ALA A 87 -4.02 -2.42 -7.84
C ALA A 87 -5.22 -3.16 -8.45
N GLY A 88 -6.43 -2.90 -7.94
CA GLY A 88 -7.67 -3.44 -8.51
C GLY A 88 -7.81 -3.17 -10.01
N HIS A 89 -7.31 -2.02 -10.50
CA HIS A 89 -7.56 -1.56 -11.88
C HIS A 89 -6.49 -1.91 -12.92
N ILE A 90 -5.25 -2.20 -12.52
CA ILE A 90 -4.12 -2.32 -13.47
C ILE A 90 -3.46 -3.70 -13.39
N GLY A 91 -3.30 -4.25 -12.18
CA GLY A 91 -2.59 -5.51 -11.98
C GLY A 91 -3.49 -6.73 -12.13
N MET A 92 -4.68 -6.69 -11.53
CA MET A 92 -5.62 -7.81 -11.58
C MET A 92 -6.30 -7.90 -12.94
N ASP A 93 -6.72 -6.78 -13.51
CA ASP A 93 -7.40 -6.75 -14.80
C ASP A 93 -6.55 -7.31 -15.93
N SER A 94 -5.28 -6.94 -16.03
CA SER A 94 -4.39 -7.47 -17.08
C SER A 94 -4.20 -9.00 -16.98
N LEU A 95 -4.27 -9.58 -15.79
CA LEU A 95 -4.16 -11.03 -15.60
C LEU A 95 -5.49 -11.76 -15.90
N LEU A 96 -6.61 -11.05 -15.73
CA LEU A 96 -7.96 -11.58 -15.83
C LEU A 96 -8.62 -11.34 -17.21
N VAL A 97 -8.05 -10.48 -18.06
CA VAL A 97 -8.51 -10.18 -19.44
C VAL A 97 -8.60 -11.42 -20.34
N MET A 98 -7.88 -12.51 -20.03
CA MET A 98 -7.93 -13.76 -20.81
C MET A 98 -9.02 -14.74 -20.35
N LEU A 99 -9.76 -14.44 -19.28
CA LEU A 99 -10.69 -15.38 -18.65
C LEU A 99 -12.17 -15.00 -18.92
N PRO A 100 -13.09 -15.99 -18.93
CA PRO A 100 -14.52 -15.73 -18.97
C PRO A 100 -15.00 -14.95 -17.74
N ASP A 101 -15.97 -14.05 -17.92
CA ASP A 101 -16.46 -13.10 -16.89
C ASP A 101 -16.81 -13.77 -15.55
N SER A 102 -17.49 -14.92 -15.58
CA SER A 102 -17.90 -15.65 -14.37
C SER A 102 -16.74 -16.28 -13.58
N THR A 103 -15.59 -16.49 -14.23
CA THR A 103 -14.36 -17.01 -13.59
C THR A 103 -13.50 -15.86 -13.09
N ARG A 104 -13.50 -14.73 -13.81
CA ARG A 104 -12.82 -13.48 -13.42
C ARG A 104 -13.28 -13.02 -12.03
N GLU A 105 -14.59 -12.85 -11.84
CA GLU A 105 -15.16 -12.38 -10.55
C GLU A 105 -14.79 -13.30 -9.38
N LYS A 106 -14.79 -14.63 -9.60
CA LYS A 106 -14.43 -15.60 -8.55
C LYS A 106 -12.96 -15.52 -8.16
N ILE A 107 -12.07 -15.36 -9.14
CA ILE A 107 -10.64 -15.25 -8.89
C ILE A 107 -10.33 -13.92 -8.21
N GLU A 108 -10.94 -12.83 -8.66
CA GLU A 108 -10.82 -11.51 -8.04
C GLU A 108 -11.25 -11.54 -6.56
N LEU A 109 -12.39 -12.16 -6.27
CA LEU A 109 -12.85 -12.38 -4.90
C LEU A 109 -11.81 -13.16 -4.07
N VAL A 110 -11.27 -14.26 -4.61
CA VAL A 110 -10.24 -15.05 -3.93
C VAL A 110 -8.98 -14.24 -3.67
N ILE A 111 -8.53 -13.43 -4.63
CA ILE A 111 -7.36 -12.57 -4.47
C ILE A 111 -7.60 -11.56 -3.34
N HIS A 112 -8.73 -10.85 -3.33
CA HIS A 112 -9.03 -9.88 -2.28
C HIS A 112 -9.14 -10.52 -0.89
N VAL A 113 -9.69 -11.74 -0.79
CA VAL A 113 -9.73 -12.51 0.46
C VAL A 113 -8.33 -12.91 0.93
N LEU A 114 -7.47 -13.38 0.03
CA LEU A 114 -6.08 -13.73 0.36
C LEU A 114 -5.28 -12.50 0.80
N VAL A 115 -5.46 -11.37 0.11
CA VAL A 115 -4.84 -10.09 0.48
C VAL A 115 -5.35 -9.60 1.84
N ALA A 116 -6.65 -9.75 2.12
CA ALA A 116 -7.20 -9.42 3.44
C ALA A 116 -6.59 -10.30 4.55
N LEU A 117 -6.51 -11.61 4.32
CA LEU A 117 -5.90 -12.55 5.26
C LEU A 117 -4.43 -12.20 5.52
N PHE A 118 -3.70 -11.83 4.46
CA PHE A 118 -2.32 -11.35 4.58
C PHE A 118 -2.24 -10.06 5.41
N GLY A 119 -3.14 -9.10 5.20
CA GLY A 119 -3.23 -7.88 6.02
C GLY A 119 -3.50 -8.17 7.50
N VAL A 120 -4.40 -9.12 7.81
CA VAL A 120 -4.64 -9.59 9.19
C VAL A 120 -3.39 -10.22 9.77
N ALA A 121 -2.71 -11.10 9.02
CA ALA A 121 -1.47 -11.72 9.46
C ALA A 121 -0.37 -10.68 9.73
N MET A 122 -0.23 -9.66 8.88
CA MET A 122 0.70 -8.55 9.10
C MET A 122 0.40 -7.79 10.39
N ALA A 123 -0.87 -7.42 10.62
CA ALA A 123 -1.26 -6.68 11.81
C ALA A 123 -1.05 -7.50 13.09
N TYR A 124 -1.45 -8.77 13.08
CA TYR A 124 -1.33 -9.66 14.22
C TYR A 124 0.13 -10.00 14.56
N ASN A 125 0.91 -10.44 13.57
CA ASN A 125 2.33 -10.76 13.78
C ASN A 125 3.14 -9.49 14.10
N GLY A 126 2.82 -8.36 13.46
CA GLY A 126 3.44 -7.07 13.76
C GLY A 126 3.21 -6.64 15.21
N TRP A 127 2.00 -6.87 15.74
CA TRP A 127 1.69 -6.60 17.15
C TRP A 127 2.52 -7.48 18.09
N ILE A 128 2.55 -8.80 17.85
CA ILE A 128 3.31 -9.75 18.67
C ILE A 128 4.81 -9.40 18.68
N LEU A 129 5.38 -9.15 17.50
CA LEU A 129 6.79 -8.80 17.36
C LEU A 129 7.09 -7.44 17.99
N GLY A 130 6.23 -6.44 17.78
CA GLY A 130 6.39 -5.13 18.40
C GLY A 130 6.36 -5.19 19.93
N ALA A 131 5.47 -6.02 20.50
CA ALA A 131 5.39 -6.24 21.93
C ALA A 131 6.62 -6.94 22.50
N SER A 132 7.25 -7.86 21.75
CA SER A 132 8.43 -8.59 22.22
C SER A 132 9.71 -7.74 22.28
N VAL A 133 9.78 -6.67 21.48
CA VAL A 133 10.95 -5.77 21.40
C VAL A 133 10.74 -4.41 22.10
N GLY A 134 9.64 -4.22 22.83
CA GLY A 134 9.27 -2.92 23.40
C GLY A 134 10.29 -2.31 24.37
N THR A 135 11.15 -3.13 24.98
CA THR A 135 12.21 -2.69 25.90
C THR A 135 13.56 -2.49 25.22
N VAL A 136 13.69 -2.88 23.95
CA VAL A 136 14.92 -2.78 23.16
C VAL A 136 14.98 -1.40 22.49
N LYS A 137 16.18 -0.82 22.42
CA LYS A 137 16.43 0.46 21.75
C LYS A 137 17.27 0.26 20.50
N ILE A 138 16.94 1.03 19.47
CA ILE A 138 17.71 1.08 18.23
C ILE A 138 19.09 1.71 18.52
N PRO A 139 20.20 1.03 18.18
CA PRO A 139 21.54 1.57 18.39
C PRO A 139 21.71 2.95 17.73
N ASN A 140 22.44 3.86 18.38
CA ASN A 140 22.77 5.20 17.88
C ASN A 140 21.58 6.15 17.63
N LEU A 141 20.33 5.69 17.79
CA LEU A 141 19.12 6.51 17.58
C LEU A 141 18.34 6.76 18.87
N GLY A 142 18.48 5.87 19.87
CA GLY A 142 17.85 6.02 21.19
C GLY A 142 16.33 5.81 21.22
N LEU A 143 15.71 5.61 20.05
CA LEU A 143 14.31 5.27 19.90
C LEU A 143 14.03 3.80 20.26
N PRO A 144 12.82 3.47 20.74
CA PRO A 144 12.42 2.09 20.95
C PRO A 144 12.34 1.31 19.63
N GLU A 145 12.76 0.05 19.62
CA GLU A 145 12.74 -0.85 18.45
C GLU A 145 11.32 -1.02 17.89
N VAL A 146 10.29 -0.93 18.74
CA VAL A 146 8.86 -1.03 18.38
C VAL A 146 8.46 -0.09 17.24
N VAL A 147 9.16 1.03 17.07
CA VAL A 147 8.89 2.03 16.01
C VAL A 147 9.01 1.43 14.61
N ARG A 148 9.82 0.39 14.42
CA ARG A 148 9.96 -0.35 13.15
C ARG A 148 8.74 -1.21 12.80
N TYR A 149 7.95 -1.60 13.80
CA TYR A 149 6.80 -2.50 13.65
C TYR A 149 5.47 -1.75 13.52
N ILE A 150 5.39 -0.49 13.98
CA ILE A 150 4.21 0.37 13.80
C ILE A 150 3.73 0.44 12.34
N PRO A 151 4.59 0.74 11.33
CA PRO A 151 4.11 0.85 9.95
C PRO A 151 3.60 -0.49 9.41
N LEU A 152 4.11 -1.62 9.90
CA LEU A 152 3.66 -2.96 9.51
C LEU A 152 2.24 -3.24 10.01
N ILE A 153 1.94 -2.85 11.25
CA ILE A 153 0.61 -2.98 11.83
C ILE A 153 -0.37 -2.04 11.11
N ALA A 154 0.04 -0.78 10.91
CA ALA A 154 -0.78 0.21 10.22
C ALA A 154 -1.11 -0.21 8.78
N SER A 155 -0.12 -0.69 8.02
CA SER A 155 -0.34 -1.18 6.65
C SER A 155 -1.25 -2.41 6.63
N GLY A 156 -1.10 -3.33 7.59
CA GLY A 156 -1.98 -4.50 7.69
C GLY A 156 -3.44 -4.12 7.88
N ILE A 157 -3.72 -3.17 8.78
CA ILE A 157 -5.08 -2.64 9.01
C ILE A 157 -5.63 -1.96 7.75
N LEU A 158 -4.81 -1.15 7.07
CA LEU A 158 -5.19 -0.47 5.82
C LEU A 158 -5.53 -1.47 4.72
N ILE A 159 -4.68 -2.48 4.50
CA ILE A 159 -4.90 -3.54 3.51
C ILE A 159 -6.23 -4.25 3.77
N VAL A 160 -6.54 -4.58 5.02
CA VAL A 160 -7.83 -5.20 5.37
C VAL A 160 -9.01 -4.28 5.04
N SER A 161 -8.92 -2.99 5.39
CA SER A 161 -9.96 -2.00 5.07
C SER A 161 -10.18 -1.88 3.56
N PHE A 162 -9.10 -1.84 2.78
CA PHE A 162 -9.15 -1.72 1.33
C PHE A 162 -9.65 -3.00 0.65
N SER A 163 -9.27 -4.18 1.14
CA SER A 163 -9.82 -5.44 0.65
C SER A 163 -11.32 -5.55 0.91
N ILE A 164 -11.81 -5.08 2.07
CA ILE A 164 -13.25 -5.06 2.36
C ILE A 164 -14.00 -4.13 1.40
N GLU A 165 -13.44 -2.94 1.11
CA GLU A 165 -13.98 -2.01 0.11
C GLU A 165 -14.12 -2.67 -1.26
N HIS A 166 -13.09 -3.38 -1.74
CA HIS A 166 -13.12 -4.08 -3.02
C HIS A 166 -14.11 -5.25 -3.04
N ILE A 167 -14.18 -6.05 -1.97
CA ILE A 167 -15.15 -7.15 -1.87
C ILE A 167 -16.59 -6.59 -1.91
N ILE A 168 -16.86 -5.49 -1.22
CA ILE A 168 -18.19 -4.85 -1.23
C ILE A 168 -18.52 -4.29 -2.62
N ALA A 169 -17.54 -3.65 -3.27
CA ALA A 169 -17.71 -3.11 -4.63
C ALA A 169 -18.01 -4.22 -5.64
N LEU A 170 -17.23 -5.32 -5.61
CA LEU A 170 -17.43 -6.50 -6.44
C LEU A 170 -18.81 -7.12 -6.24
N LEU A 171 -19.27 -7.27 -5.00
CA LEU A 171 -20.62 -7.78 -4.69
C LEU A 171 -21.76 -6.86 -5.14
N ARG A 172 -21.48 -5.56 -5.34
CA ARG A 172 -22.45 -4.57 -5.82
C ARG A 172 -22.39 -4.34 -7.32
N GLY A 173 -21.42 -4.94 -8.03
CA GLY A 173 -21.13 -4.59 -9.42
C GLY A 173 -20.70 -3.13 -9.59
N GLU A 174 -20.06 -2.56 -8.56
CA GLU A 174 -19.54 -1.20 -8.54
C GLU A 174 -18.00 -1.25 -8.68
N GLU A 175 -17.42 -0.19 -9.26
CA GLU A 175 -15.96 -0.07 -9.37
C GLU A 175 -15.40 0.89 -8.30
N VAL A 176 -14.22 0.58 -7.77
CA VAL A 176 -13.54 1.39 -6.74
C VAL A 176 -12.74 2.51 -7.40
N VAL A 177 -13.25 3.74 -7.36
CA VAL A 177 -12.57 4.87 -8.03
C VAL A 177 -11.16 5.10 -7.43
N PRO A 178 -10.12 5.27 -8.28
CA PRO A 178 -8.75 5.47 -7.83
C PRO A 178 -8.56 6.69 -6.94
N SER A 179 -7.53 6.63 -6.10
CA SER A 179 -7.23 7.70 -5.14
C SER A 179 -6.77 9.04 -5.77
N TRP A 180 -6.42 9.06 -7.06
CA TRP A 180 -5.89 10.23 -7.77
C TRP A 180 -6.90 11.02 -8.62
N ASN A 181 -8.15 10.56 -8.72
CA ASN A 181 -9.27 11.34 -9.31
C ASN A 181 -9.89 12.30 -8.30
#